data_AF-K3ZFC8-F1
#
_entry.id   AF-K3ZFC8-F1
#
_cell.length_a   1.000
_cell.length_b   1.000
_cell.length_c   1.000
_cell.angle_alpha   90.00
_cell.angle_beta   90.00
_cell.angle_gamma   90.00
#
_symmetry.space_group_name_H-M   'P 1'
#
loop_
_entity.id
_entity.type
_entity.pdbx_description
1 polymer ?
#
loop_
_entity_poly.entity_id
_entity_poly.type
_entity_poly.pdbx_seq_one_letter_code
_entity_poly.pdbx_strand_id
1 'polypeptide(L)'
;MAEIPAAQCLYDEEEMLANLRDLVENDDNQGLSDDFRALRSKAALLEDAEYLNPESWDWVESAEPMALQAAEMLAREAADIQRALSLLSRRPGPEDEAFVAALRRQAVTTAAQRADAEWFAATTRRIREKELRRVAAAEHAVGPAIAAFLGYIAGETDASLARGEAPDADVLALAQQVEDDAVRMEESMAALAGGLRRGAAEFAARPGEEELVAALERQAATADAARATVVAAFTASVRRYRAAGSSLPPAAQP
;
A
#
# COMPACT_ATOMS: atom_id res chain seq x y z
N MET A 1 -45.54 -24.26 -28.25
CA MET A 1 -44.18 -24.47 -27.72
C MET A 1 -43.28 -23.52 -28.47
N ALA A 2 -42.86 -22.43 -27.85
CA ALA A 2 -41.93 -21.49 -28.45
C ALA A 2 -40.51 -22.02 -28.19
N GLU A 3 -39.79 -22.36 -29.26
CA GLU A 3 -38.36 -22.58 -29.21
C GLU A 3 -37.68 -21.25 -28.86
N ILE A 4 -37.05 -21.22 -27.70
CA ILE A 4 -36.13 -20.14 -27.33
C ILE A 4 -34.82 -20.48 -28.05
N PRO A 5 -34.29 -19.61 -28.94
CA PRO A 5 -33.00 -19.86 -29.55
C PRO A 5 -31.94 -19.82 -28.44
N ALA A 6 -31.14 -20.86 -28.35
CA ALA A 6 -29.93 -20.91 -27.54
C ALA A 6 -28.88 -19.95 -28.11
N ALA A 7 -29.13 -18.65 -28.03
CA ALA A 7 -28.15 -17.60 -28.24
C ALA A 7 -27.58 -17.21 -26.87
N GLN A 8 -26.80 -18.10 -26.26
CA GLN A 8 -26.10 -17.82 -25.01
C GLN A 8 -24.65 -18.35 -25.09
N CYS A 9 -23.71 -17.39 -25.08
CA CYS A 9 -22.29 -17.51 -24.73
C CYS A 9 -21.32 -18.20 -25.71
N LEU A 10 -21.39 -17.89 -27.01
CA LEU A 10 -20.20 -17.90 -27.89
C LEU A 10 -19.39 -16.60 -27.65
N TYR A 11 -18.96 -16.33 -26.41
CA TYR A 11 -17.75 -15.54 -26.22
C TYR A 11 -16.59 -16.49 -26.57
N ASP A 12 -16.40 -16.51 -27.88
CA ASP A 12 -15.36 -17.02 -28.74
C ASP A 12 -14.33 -17.99 -28.14
N GLU A 13 -14.64 -19.29 -28.22
CA GLU A 13 -13.68 -20.36 -27.90
C GLU A 13 -12.45 -20.30 -28.81
N GLU A 14 -12.57 -19.76 -30.02
CA GLU A 14 -11.44 -19.56 -30.93
C GLU A 14 -10.59 -18.36 -30.49
N GLU A 15 -11.19 -17.26 -30.03
CA GLU A 15 -10.48 -16.12 -29.41
C GLU A 15 -9.72 -16.55 -28.15
N MET A 16 -10.35 -17.32 -27.27
CA MET A 16 -9.68 -17.88 -26.07
C MET A 16 -8.49 -18.76 -26.48
N LEU A 17 -8.65 -19.65 -27.47
CA LEU A 17 -7.57 -20.50 -27.95
C LEU A 17 -6.47 -19.69 -28.64
N ALA A 18 -6.80 -18.61 -29.36
CA ALA A 18 -5.84 -17.71 -29.97
C ALA A 18 -5.02 -16.96 -28.91
N ASN A 19 -5.69 -16.41 -27.89
CA ASN A 19 -5.03 -15.75 -26.75
C ASN A 19 -4.09 -16.70 -26.00
N LEU A 20 -4.50 -17.96 -25.80
CA LEU A 20 -3.67 -18.97 -25.15
C LEU A 20 -2.49 -19.42 -26.03
N ARG A 21 -2.62 -19.41 -27.37
CA ARG A 21 -1.49 -19.63 -28.28
C ARG A 21 -0.47 -18.51 -28.16
N ASP A 22 -0.93 -17.26 -28.23
CA ASP A 22 -0.08 -16.08 -28.06
C ASP A 22 0.64 -16.08 -26.70
N LEU A 23 -0.09 -16.39 -25.62
CA LEU A 23 0.46 -16.54 -24.28
C LEU A 23 1.59 -17.57 -24.23
N VAL A 24 1.38 -18.76 -24.81
CA VAL A 24 2.38 -19.84 -24.82
C VAL A 24 3.58 -19.52 -25.70
N GLU A 25 3.39 -18.77 -26.79
CA GLU A 25 4.44 -18.39 -27.74
C GLU A 25 5.31 -17.25 -27.20
N ASN A 26 4.72 -16.32 -26.46
CA ASN A 26 5.39 -15.13 -25.90
C ASN A 26 5.73 -15.26 -24.40
N ASP A 27 5.67 -16.47 -23.86
CA ASP A 27 5.80 -16.71 -22.43
C ASP A 27 7.20 -16.34 -21.88
N ASP A 28 7.29 -15.23 -21.13
CA ASP A 28 8.44 -14.89 -20.28
C ASP A 28 8.12 -15.14 -18.79
N ASN A 29 7.70 -16.38 -18.48
CA ASN A 29 7.47 -16.85 -17.11
C ASN A 29 8.68 -16.70 -16.16
N GLN A 30 9.88 -16.49 -16.69
CA GLN A 30 11.09 -16.30 -15.91
C GLN A 30 11.08 -14.95 -15.18
N GLY A 31 10.65 -13.87 -15.85
CA GLY A 31 10.57 -12.53 -15.24
C GLY A 31 9.67 -12.48 -14.01
N LEU A 32 8.44 -13.01 -14.14
CA LEU A 32 7.47 -13.01 -13.04
C LEU A 32 7.92 -13.88 -11.85
N SER A 33 8.58 -15.00 -12.13
CA SER A 33 9.14 -15.87 -11.08
C SER A 33 10.27 -15.19 -10.31
N ASP A 34 11.09 -14.40 -11.00
CA ASP A 34 12.16 -13.62 -10.39
C ASP A 34 11.60 -12.45 -9.56
N ASP A 35 10.52 -11.82 -10.03
CA ASP A 35 9.79 -10.79 -9.28
C ASP A 35 9.21 -11.34 -7.97
N PHE A 36 8.53 -12.49 -8.01
CA PHE A 36 8.05 -13.13 -6.78
C PHE A 36 9.20 -13.43 -5.82
N ARG A 37 10.35 -13.89 -6.31
CA ARG A 37 11.54 -14.12 -5.46
C ARG A 37 12.02 -12.82 -4.79
N ALA A 38 12.03 -11.70 -5.49
CA ALA A 38 12.37 -10.40 -4.93
C ALA A 38 11.35 -9.98 -3.84
N LEU A 39 10.05 -10.15 -4.12
CA LEU A 39 8.97 -9.88 -3.16
C LEU A 39 9.10 -10.75 -1.89
N ARG A 40 9.41 -12.04 -2.04
CA ARG A 40 9.68 -12.94 -0.89
C ARG A 40 10.83 -12.44 -0.04
N SER A 41 11.92 -12.02 -0.68
CA SER A 41 13.12 -11.55 0.00
C SER A 41 12.83 -10.28 0.82
N LYS A 42 12.06 -9.35 0.24
CA LYS A 42 11.59 -8.16 0.96
C LYS A 42 10.65 -8.50 2.11
N ALA A 43 9.66 -9.38 1.89
CA ALA A 43 8.72 -9.79 2.92
C ALA A 43 9.41 -10.43 4.12
N ALA A 44 10.40 -11.31 3.89
CA ALA A 44 11.17 -11.94 4.96
C ALA A 44 11.90 -10.92 5.85
N LEU A 45 12.53 -9.90 5.23
CA LEU A 45 13.18 -8.81 5.98
C LEU A 45 12.19 -8.04 6.88
N LEU A 46 10.95 -7.83 6.39
CA LEU A 46 9.92 -7.11 7.15
C LEU A 46 9.26 -8.00 8.22
N GLU A 47 9.15 -9.30 7.99
CA GLU A 47 8.63 -10.26 8.97
C GLU A 47 9.53 -10.32 10.22
N ASP A 48 10.85 -10.27 10.02
CA ASP A 48 11.85 -10.28 11.09
C ASP A 48 12.12 -8.89 11.73
N ALA A 49 11.62 -7.81 11.13
CA ALA A 49 11.81 -6.46 11.66
C ALA A 49 11.14 -6.28 13.03
N GLU A 50 11.78 -5.55 13.94
CA GLU A 50 11.20 -5.21 15.25
C GLU A 50 10.08 -4.14 15.12
N TYR A 51 10.23 -3.24 14.16
CA TYR A 51 9.25 -2.21 13.82
C TYR A 51 9.31 -1.88 12.34
N LEU A 52 8.17 -1.52 11.75
CA LEU A 52 8.13 -0.97 10.41
C LEU A 52 8.31 0.55 10.40
N ASN A 53 9.13 1.03 9.47
CA ASN A 53 9.13 2.44 9.09
C ASN A 53 7.88 2.77 8.23
N PRO A 54 7.53 4.06 8.06
CA PRO A 54 6.32 4.45 7.32
C PRO A 54 6.25 3.90 5.89
N GLU A 55 7.37 3.89 5.16
CA GLU A 55 7.44 3.38 3.79
C GLU A 55 7.18 1.86 3.74
N SER A 56 7.71 1.11 4.69
CA SER A 56 7.51 -0.33 4.80
C SER A 56 6.07 -0.65 5.19
N TRP A 57 5.46 0.17 6.05
CA TRP A 57 4.05 0.04 6.40
C TRP A 57 3.14 0.25 5.19
N ASP A 58 3.34 1.35 4.44
CA ASP A 58 2.56 1.66 3.24
C ASP A 58 2.72 0.58 2.16
N TRP A 59 3.95 0.08 1.99
CA TRP A 59 4.22 -1.03 1.10
C TRP A 59 3.45 -2.30 1.50
N VAL A 60 3.43 -2.66 2.78
CA VAL A 60 2.69 -3.84 3.27
C VAL A 60 1.17 -3.67 3.08
N GLU A 61 0.61 -2.50 3.37
CA GLU A 61 -0.82 -2.22 3.16
C GLU A 61 -1.22 -2.32 1.69
N SER A 62 -0.35 -1.87 0.78
CA SER A 62 -0.59 -1.90 -0.65
C SER A 62 -0.34 -3.29 -1.28
N ALA A 63 0.54 -4.09 -0.69
CA ALA A 63 0.97 -5.36 -1.28
C ALA A 63 -0.06 -6.49 -1.18
N GLU A 64 -0.81 -6.60 -0.06
CA GLU A 64 -1.87 -7.62 0.09
C GLU A 64 -2.93 -7.56 -1.02
N PRO A 65 -3.59 -6.42 -1.30
CA PRO A 65 -4.62 -6.36 -2.35
C PRO A 65 -4.05 -6.60 -3.76
N MET A 66 -2.84 -6.13 -4.05
CA MET A 66 -2.18 -6.40 -5.34
C MET A 66 -1.90 -7.90 -5.53
N ALA A 67 -1.43 -8.57 -4.48
CA ALA A 67 -1.17 -10.01 -4.49
C ALA A 67 -2.45 -10.83 -4.66
N LEU A 68 -3.54 -10.43 -3.99
CA LEU A 68 -4.86 -11.06 -4.17
C LEU A 68 -5.39 -10.87 -5.59
N GLN A 69 -5.23 -9.68 -6.17
CA GLN A 69 -5.62 -9.42 -7.55
C GLN A 69 -4.81 -10.27 -8.54
N ALA A 70 -3.50 -10.39 -8.34
CA ALA A 70 -2.65 -11.25 -9.15
C ALA A 70 -3.08 -12.73 -9.05
N ALA A 71 -3.35 -13.23 -7.84
CA ALA A 71 -3.86 -14.58 -7.62
C ALA A 71 -5.20 -14.83 -8.34
N GLU A 72 -6.10 -13.85 -8.34
CA GLU A 72 -7.38 -13.94 -9.05
C GLU A 72 -7.19 -13.97 -10.58
N MET A 73 -6.32 -13.13 -11.13
CA MET A 73 -5.99 -13.14 -12.56
C MET A 73 -5.42 -14.50 -12.98
N LEU A 74 -4.46 -15.03 -12.23
CA LEU A 74 -3.87 -16.35 -12.48
C LEU A 74 -4.89 -17.48 -12.32
N ALA A 75 -5.86 -17.34 -11.40
CA ALA A 75 -6.95 -18.30 -11.27
C ALA A 75 -7.88 -18.33 -12.50
N ARG A 76 -8.14 -17.17 -13.11
CA ARG A 76 -8.93 -17.07 -14.35
C ARG A 76 -8.16 -17.68 -15.53
N GLU A 77 -6.90 -17.34 -15.70
CA GLU A 77 -6.03 -17.94 -16.73
C GLU A 77 -5.95 -19.46 -16.58
N ALA A 78 -5.77 -19.96 -15.35
CA ALA A 78 -5.77 -21.39 -15.09
C ALA A 78 -7.11 -22.06 -15.49
N ALA A 79 -8.24 -21.39 -15.27
CA ALA A 79 -9.55 -21.89 -15.69
C ALA A 79 -9.68 -21.94 -17.22
N ASP A 80 -9.18 -20.93 -17.93
CA ASP A 80 -9.19 -20.87 -19.40
C ASP A 80 -8.30 -21.98 -20.00
N ILE A 81 -7.10 -22.21 -19.42
CA ILE A 81 -6.22 -23.31 -19.82
C ILE A 81 -6.91 -24.67 -19.63
N GLN A 82 -7.56 -24.89 -18.48
CA GLN A 82 -8.28 -26.15 -18.23
C GLN A 82 -9.47 -26.34 -19.19
N ARG A 83 -10.15 -25.25 -19.54
CA ARG A 83 -11.22 -25.26 -20.55
C ARG A 83 -10.66 -25.61 -21.92
N ALA A 84 -9.58 -24.99 -22.36
CA ALA A 84 -8.91 -25.29 -23.62
C ALA A 84 -8.45 -26.75 -23.72
N LEU A 85 -7.79 -27.26 -22.67
CA LEU A 85 -7.38 -28.67 -22.60
C LEU A 85 -8.59 -29.63 -22.72
N SER A 86 -9.71 -29.28 -22.09
CA SER A 86 -10.95 -30.06 -22.18
C SER A 86 -11.54 -30.03 -23.60
N LEU A 87 -11.53 -28.89 -24.28
CA LEU A 87 -12.01 -28.75 -25.66
C LEU A 87 -11.15 -29.56 -26.64
N LEU A 88 -9.83 -29.43 -26.55
CA LEU A 88 -8.86 -30.12 -27.41
C LEU A 88 -8.91 -31.65 -27.19
N SER A 89 -9.19 -32.11 -25.97
CA SER A 89 -9.38 -33.54 -25.71
C SER A 89 -10.59 -34.16 -26.42
N ARG A 90 -11.62 -33.34 -26.71
CA ARG A 90 -12.86 -33.77 -27.39
C ARG A 90 -12.77 -33.67 -28.92
N ARG A 91 -11.83 -32.88 -29.45
CA ARG A 91 -11.63 -32.64 -30.88
C ARG A 91 -10.13 -32.67 -31.23
N PRO A 92 -9.50 -33.85 -31.21
CA PRO A 92 -8.07 -33.95 -31.49
C PRO A 92 -7.77 -33.60 -32.95
N GLY A 93 -7.03 -32.52 -33.18
CA GLY A 93 -6.43 -32.16 -34.45
C GLY A 93 -4.95 -32.58 -34.54
N PRO A 94 -4.41 -32.79 -35.75
CA PRO A 94 -3.02 -33.23 -35.95
C PRO A 94 -1.96 -32.20 -35.51
N GLU A 95 -2.31 -30.92 -35.37
CA GLU A 95 -1.41 -29.83 -34.93
C GLU A 95 -1.47 -29.56 -33.41
N ASP A 96 -2.29 -30.32 -32.68
CA ASP A 96 -2.63 -29.99 -31.28
C ASP A 96 -1.68 -30.60 -30.25
N GLU A 97 -0.88 -31.63 -30.58
CA GLU A 97 -0.07 -32.31 -29.56
C GLU A 97 0.97 -31.41 -28.90
N ALA A 98 1.70 -30.63 -29.70
CA ALA A 98 2.72 -29.69 -29.20
C ALA A 98 2.08 -28.55 -28.39
N PHE A 99 0.96 -28.02 -28.87
CA PHE A 99 0.20 -26.97 -28.20
C PHE A 99 -0.41 -27.47 -26.88
N VAL A 100 -1.03 -28.66 -26.86
CA VAL A 100 -1.56 -29.31 -25.66
C VAL A 100 -0.45 -29.59 -24.64
N ALA A 101 0.72 -30.05 -25.09
CA ALA A 101 1.87 -30.24 -24.21
C ALA A 101 2.35 -28.91 -23.61
N ALA A 102 2.35 -27.83 -24.38
CA ALA A 102 2.70 -26.50 -23.92
C ALA A 102 1.67 -25.93 -22.94
N LEU A 103 0.37 -26.06 -23.23
CA LEU A 103 -0.72 -25.69 -22.32
C LEU A 103 -0.65 -26.43 -20.99
N ARG A 104 -0.28 -27.72 -20.98
CA ARG A 104 -0.07 -28.46 -19.74
C ARG A 104 1.10 -27.91 -18.91
N ARG A 105 2.19 -27.48 -19.56
CA ARG A 105 3.29 -26.80 -18.87
C ARG A 105 2.82 -25.46 -18.31
N GLN A 106 2.12 -24.66 -19.12
CA GLN A 106 1.57 -23.38 -18.69
C GLN A 106 0.65 -23.56 -17.47
N ALA A 107 -0.26 -24.54 -17.50
CA ALA A 107 -1.14 -24.84 -16.37
C ALA A 107 -0.38 -25.08 -15.06
N VAL A 108 0.76 -25.77 -15.11
CA VAL A 108 1.63 -26.02 -13.95
C VAL A 108 2.27 -24.72 -13.49
N THR A 109 2.78 -23.90 -14.41
CA THR A 109 3.43 -22.62 -14.08
C THR A 109 2.42 -21.60 -13.50
N THR A 110 1.29 -21.39 -14.16
CA THR A 110 0.21 -20.49 -13.68
C THR A 110 -0.27 -20.91 -12.29
N ALA A 111 -0.39 -22.22 -12.03
CA ALA A 111 -0.76 -22.73 -10.71
C ALA A 111 0.31 -22.44 -9.64
N ALA A 112 1.60 -22.58 -9.97
CA ALA A 112 2.70 -22.24 -9.06
C ALA A 112 2.74 -20.73 -8.77
N GLN A 113 2.63 -19.88 -9.80
CA GLN A 113 2.58 -18.43 -9.64
C GLN A 113 1.38 -17.97 -8.81
N ARG A 114 0.23 -18.62 -8.99
CA ARG A 114 -0.95 -18.34 -8.17
C ARG A 114 -0.68 -18.65 -6.70
N ALA A 115 -0.09 -19.81 -6.42
CA ALA A 115 0.28 -20.19 -5.05
C ALA A 115 1.31 -19.21 -4.45
N ASP A 116 2.24 -18.72 -5.26
CA ASP A 116 3.21 -17.69 -4.86
C ASP A 116 2.52 -16.37 -4.48
N ALA A 117 1.55 -15.92 -5.28
CA ALA A 117 0.76 -14.72 -5.02
C ALA A 117 -0.11 -14.87 -3.75
N GLU A 118 -0.78 -16.01 -3.58
CA GLU A 118 -1.58 -16.32 -2.38
C GLU A 118 -0.71 -16.37 -1.12
N TRP A 119 0.48 -16.99 -1.20
CA TRP A 119 1.46 -17.01 -0.11
C TRP A 119 1.93 -15.59 0.24
N PHE A 120 2.19 -14.77 -0.77
CA PHE A 120 2.66 -13.40 -0.58
C PHE A 120 1.59 -12.54 0.10
N ALA A 121 0.33 -12.63 -0.34
CA ALA A 121 -0.81 -11.99 0.30
C ALA A 121 -0.97 -12.39 1.77
N ALA A 122 -0.87 -13.70 2.06
CA ALA A 122 -0.97 -14.18 3.44
C ALA A 122 0.20 -13.69 4.32
N THR A 123 1.39 -13.55 3.75
CA THR A 123 2.59 -13.08 4.46
C THR A 123 2.50 -11.59 4.75
N THR A 124 2.15 -10.75 3.77
CA THR A 124 1.97 -9.30 3.99
C THR A 124 0.85 -9.02 4.98
N ARG A 125 -0.26 -9.78 4.93
CA ARG A 125 -1.30 -9.72 5.96
C ARG A 125 -0.77 -10.01 7.35
N ARG A 126 0.02 -11.08 7.52
CA ARG A 126 0.61 -11.44 8.84
C ARG A 126 1.53 -10.34 9.36
N ILE A 127 2.35 -9.75 8.50
CA ILE A 127 3.23 -8.62 8.84
C ILE A 127 2.39 -7.42 9.29
N ARG A 128 1.34 -7.06 8.52
CA ARG A 128 0.41 -5.97 8.84
C ARG A 128 -0.26 -6.18 10.20
N GLU A 129 -0.77 -7.39 10.43
CA GLU A 129 -1.45 -7.73 11.68
C GLU A 129 -0.51 -7.72 12.89
N LYS A 130 0.74 -8.19 12.74
CA LYS A 130 1.77 -8.11 13.78
C LYS A 130 2.00 -6.65 14.18
N GLU A 131 2.16 -5.79 13.19
CA GLU A 131 2.43 -4.39 13.45
C GLU A 131 1.23 -3.62 14.01
N LEU A 132 0.00 -3.92 13.57
CA LEU A 132 -1.22 -3.39 14.18
C LEU A 132 -1.31 -3.75 15.65
N ARG A 133 -1.03 -5.02 16.01
CA ARG A 133 -0.99 -5.46 17.41
C ARG A 133 0.11 -4.74 18.20
N ARG A 134 1.28 -4.52 17.60
CA ARG A 134 2.37 -3.74 18.20
C ARG A 134 1.94 -2.30 18.50
N VAL A 135 1.33 -1.62 17.53
CA VAL A 135 0.86 -0.24 17.69
C VAL A 135 -0.27 -0.15 18.72
N ALA A 136 -1.17 -1.14 18.75
CA ALA A 136 -2.22 -1.22 19.76
C ALA A 136 -1.68 -1.40 21.19
N ALA A 137 -0.60 -2.18 21.34
CA ALA A 137 0.08 -2.38 22.62
C ALA A 137 0.99 -1.20 23.02
N ALA A 138 1.35 -0.34 22.08
CA ALA A 138 2.15 0.85 22.37
C ALA A 138 1.33 1.84 23.22
N GLU A 139 1.98 2.46 24.21
CA GLU A 139 1.35 3.50 25.02
C GLU A 139 1.02 4.74 24.16
N HIS A 140 1.92 5.08 23.23
CA HIS A 140 1.79 6.23 22.34
C HIS A 140 2.24 5.88 20.91
N ALA A 141 1.30 5.82 19.95
CA ALA A 141 1.63 5.65 18.54
C ALA A 141 2.35 6.89 17.95
N VAL A 142 2.03 8.08 18.48
CA VAL A 142 2.76 9.32 18.20
C VAL A 142 3.56 9.69 19.44
N GLY A 143 4.89 9.70 19.34
CA GLY A 143 5.77 9.97 20.48
C GLY A 143 5.48 11.34 21.10
N PRO A 144 5.15 11.42 22.41
CA PRO A 144 4.80 12.68 23.07
C PRO A 144 5.96 13.70 23.05
N ALA A 145 7.20 13.23 22.95
CA ALA A 145 8.38 14.09 22.79
C ALA A 145 8.38 14.86 21.45
N ILE A 146 7.93 14.24 20.36
CA ILE A 146 7.82 14.91 19.05
C ILE A 146 6.75 15.99 19.13
N ALA A 147 5.61 15.67 19.74
CA ALA A 147 4.53 16.62 19.93
C ALA A 147 4.97 17.85 20.76
N ALA A 148 5.66 17.62 21.88
CA ALA A 148 6.19 18.68 22.72
C ALA A 148 7.25 19.53 21.99
N PHE A 149 8.14 18.90 21.23
CA PHE A 149 9.16 19.60 20.45
C PHE A 149 8.55 20.51 19.38
N LEU A 150 7.60 20.01 18.59
CA LEU A 150 6.91 20.81 17.58
C LEU A 150 6.14 21.98 18.19
N GLY A 151 5.46 21.75 19.32
CA GLY A 151 4.79 22.80 20.08
C GLY A 151 5.75 23.88 20.58
N TYR A 152 6.92 23.48 21.06
CA TYR A 152 7.97 24.41 21.48
C TYR A 152 8.47 25.29 20.32
N ILE A 153 8.80 24.68 19.16
CA ILE A 153 9.28 25.44 17.99
C ILE A 153 8.20 26.39 17.47
N ALA A 154 6.93 25.97 17.42
CA ALA A 154 5.83 26.84 17.04
C ALA A 154 5.71 28.06 17.99
N GLY A 155 5.85 27.83 19.31
CA GLY A 155 5.84 28.89 20.31
C GLY A 155 6.99 29.88 20.16
N GLU A 156 8.21 29.39 19.93
CA GLU A 156 9.38 30.26 19.73
C GLU A 156 9.25 31.08 18.44
N THR A 157 8.78 30.45 17.37
CA THR A 157 8.58 31.09 16.06
C THR A 157 7.55 32.21 16.16
N ASP A 158 6.43 31.97 16.85
CA ASP A 158 5.40 32.99 17.12
C ASP A 158 5.93 34.11 18.03
N ALA A 159 6.79 33.80 19.00
CA ALA A 159 7.40 34.78 19.89
C ALA A 159 8.42 35.68 19.17
N SER A 160 9.22 35.13 18.26
CA SER A 160 10.10 35.90 17.38
C SER A 160 9.33 36.86 16.49
N LEU A 161 8.22 36.41 15.89
CA LEU A 161 7.32 37.30 15.15
C LEU A 161 6.76 38.43 16.02
N ALA A 162 6.36 38.13 17.26
CA ALA A 162 5.86 39.14 18.19
C ALA A 162 6.95 40.17 18.59
N ARG A 163 8.22 39.78 18.55
CA ARG A 163 9.38 40.68 18.73
C ARG A 163 9.72 41.50 17.47
N GLY A 164 9.05 41.25 16.35
CA GLY A 164 9.35 41.87 15.06
C GLY A 164 10.57 41.28 14.36
N GLU A 165 11.02 40.10 14.80
CA GLU A 165 12.10 39.35 14.15
C GLU A 165 11.53 38.64 12.92
N ALA A 166 12.23 38.75 11.80
CA ALA A 166 11.87 38.06 10.58
C ALA A 166 13.00 37.12 10.15
N PRO A 167 12.67 36.00 9.48
CA PRO A 167 13.69 35.10 8.99
C PRO A 167 14.56 35.82 7.96
N ASP A 168 15.88 35.66 8.09
CA ASP A 168 16.83 35.98 7.03
C ASP A 168 16.69 34.99 5.87
N ALA A 169 17.49 35.17 4.81
CA ALA A 169 17.40 34.36 3.59
C ALA A 169 17.66 32.86 3.83
N ASP A 170 18.60 32.51 4.72
CA ASP A 170 18.96 31.12 5.01
C ASP A 170 17.86 30.45 5.84
N VAL A 171 17.32 31.17 6.82
CA VAL A 171 16.20 30.72 7.66
C VAL A 171 14.91 30.64 6.83
N LEU A 172 14.72 31.51 5.83
CA LEU A 172 13.56 31.47 4.94
C LEU A 172 13.57 30.22 4.04
N ALA A 173 14.74 29.84 3.52
CA ALA A 173 14.91 28.62 2.74
C ALA A 173 14.64 27.36 3.61
N LEU A 174 15.16 27.35 4.85
CA LEU A 174 14.88 26.28 5.81
C LEU A 174 13.40 26.21 6.19
N ALA A 175 12.74 27.35 6.40
CA ALA A 175 11.32 27.41 6.75
C ALA A 175 10.43 26.78 5.67
N GLN A 176 10.77 26.92 4.39
CA GLN A 176 10.06 26.24 3.30
C GLN A 176 10.20 24.71 3.42
N GLN A 177 11.42 24.21 3.59
CA GLN A 177 11.67 22.78 3.77
C GLN A 177 10.92 22.22 4.99
N VAL A 178 10.94 22.96 6.10
CA VAL A 178 10.23 22.60 7.34
C VAL A 178 8.71 22.59 7.14
N GLU A 179 8.16 23.53 6.38
CA GLU A 179 6.74 23.54 6.01
C GLU A 179 6.39 22.28 5.20
N ASP A 180 7.21 21.94 4.18
CA ASP A 180 6.98 20.77 3.33
C ASP A 180 7.10 19.44 4.11
N ASP A 181 8.04 19.36 5.06
CA ASP A 181 8.19 18.21 5.96
C ASP A 181 7.01 18.11 6.95
N ALA A 182 6.49 19.24 7.43
CA ALA A 182 5.32 19.28 8.32
C ALA A 182 4.04 18.81 7.60
N VAL A 183 3.86 19.21 6.34
CA VAL A 183 2.75 18.74 5.49
C VAL A 183 2.86 17.22 5.27
N ARG A 184 4.05 16.71 4.92
CA ARG A 184 4.27 15.26 4.77
C ARG A 184 4.00 14.49 6.08
N MET A 185 4.34 15.06 7.23
CA MET A 185 4.03 14.49 8.53
C MET A 185 2.51 14.50 8.81
N GLU A 186 1.80 15.57 8.44
CA GLU A 186 0.34 15.64 8.55
C GLU A 186 -0.34 14.53 7.74
N GLU A 187 0.07 14.35 6.49
CA GLU A 187 -0.40 13.28 5.60
C GLU A 187 -0.07 11.90 6.16
N SER A 188 1.15 11.71 6.68
CA SER A 188 1.57 10.45 7.29
C SER A 188 0.74 10.09 8.52
N MET A 189 0.42 11.06 9.39
CA MET A 189 -0.46 10.84 10.54
C MET A 189 -1.89 10.52 10.13
N ALA A 190 -2.41 11.17 9.07
CA ALA A 190 -3.72 10.87 8.52
C ALA A 190 -3.78 9.45 7.93
N ALA A 191 -2.74 9.06 7.19
CA ALA A 191 -2.59 7.71 6.64
C ALA A 191 -2.53 6.66 7.75
N LEU A 192 -1.71 6.89 8.79
CA LEU A 192 -1.63 6.02 9.98
C LEU A 192 -3.00 5.86 10.65
N ALA A 193 -3.70 6.97 10.96
CA ALA A 193 -5.03 6.91 11.56
C ALA A 193 -6.03 6.17 10.66
N GLY A 194 -5.94 6.35 9.34
CA GLY A 194 -6.71 5.59 8.36
C GLY A 194 -6.44 4.09 8.42
N GLY A 195 -5.16 3.69 8.41
CA GLY A 195 -4.72 2.30 8.50
C GLY A 195 -5.16 1.63 9.79
N LEU A 196 -5.03 2.32 10.93
CA LEU A 196 -5.47 1.83 12.24
C LEU A 196 -6.99 1.57 12.28
N ARG A 197 -7.80 2.47 11.72
CA ARG A 197 -9.26 2.27 11.64
C ARG A 197 -9.65 1.12 10.71
N ARG A 198 -8.97 0.96 9.56
CA ARG A 198 -9.17 -0.20 8.68
C ARG A 198 -8.83 -1.50 9.40
N GLY A 199 -7.68 -1.54 10.08
CA GLY A 199 -7.28 -2.68 10.92
C GLY A 199 -8.31 -2.99 12.02
N ALA A 200 -8.80 -1.97 12.71
CA ALA A 200 -9.85 -2.12 13.73
C ALA A 200 -11.12 -2.74 13.14
N ALA A 201 -11.58 -2.27 11.97
CA ALA A 201 -12.76 -2.82 11.29
C ALA A 201 -12.55 -4.30 10.89
N GLU A 202 -11.35 -4.67 10.44
CA GLU A 202 -11.03 -6.06 10.10
C GLU A 202 -10.96 -6.99 11.33
N PHE A 203 -10.46 -6.51 12.46
CA PHE A 203 -10.45 -7.27 13.71
C PHE A 203 -11.84 -7.34 14.35
N ALA A 204 -12.69 -6.33 14.17
CA ALA A 204 -14.07 -6.34 14.68
C ALA A 204 -14.94 -7.46 14.08
N ALA A 205 -14.58 -7.98 12.90
CA ALA A 205 -15.22 -9.14 12.30
C ALA A 205 -14.84 -10.48 12.98
N ARG A 206 -13.88 -10.47 13.92
CA ARG A 206 -13.35 -11.66 14.60
C ARG A 206 -13.78 -11.67 16.07
N PRO A 207 -14.45 -12.73 16.57
CA PRO A 207 -14.82 -12.82 17.99
C PRO A 207 -13.58 -12.79 18.91
N GLY A 208 -13.63 -12.02 20.00
CA GLY A 208 -12.57 -12.00 21.02
C GLY A 208 -11.45 -10.98 20.81
N GLU A 209 -11.56 -10.12 19.79
CA GLU A 209 -10.57 -9.07 19.48
C GLU A 209 -11.06 -7.67 19.92
N GLU A 210 -12.07 -7.57 20.79
CA GLU A 210 -12.72 -6.30 21.15
C GLU A 210 -11.74 -5.31 21.83
N GLU A 211 -10.83 -5.80 22.66
CA GLU A 211 -9.80 -4.96 23.30
C GLU A 211 -8.80 -4.41 22.28
N LEU A 212 -8.41 -5.23 21.30
CA LEU A 212 -7.52 -4.83 20.21
C LEU A 212 -8.18 -3.75 19.35
N VAL A 213 -9.45 -3.94 18.97
CA VAL A 213 -10.24 -2.96 18.21
C VAL A 213 -10.29 -1.64 18.97
N ALA A 214 -10.66 -1.65 20.25
CA ALA A 214 -10.72 -0.44 21.07
C ALA A 214 -9.36 0.24 21.21
N ALA A 215 -8.26 -0.52 21.30
CA ALA A 215 -6.91 0.04 21.35
C ALA A 215 -6.51 0.71 20.03
N LEU A 216 -6.79 0.07 18.89
CA LEU A 216 -6.53 0.65 17.57
C LEU A 216 -7.33 1.93 17.32
N GLU A 217 -8.60 1.96 17.72
CA GLU A 217 -9.44 3.16 17.63
C GLU A 217 -8.91 4.30 18.50
N ARG A 218 -8.45 3.99 19.73
CA ARG A 218 -7.79 4.99 20.60
C ARG A 218 -6.52 5.54 19.95
N GLN A 219 -5.67 4.69 19.39
CA GLN A 219 -4.44 5.14 18.73
C GLN A 219 -4.76 6.00 17.48
N ALA A 220 -5.78 5.64 16.71
CA ALA A 220 -6.23 6.45 15.58
C ALA A 220 -6.71 7.84 16.03
N ALA A 221 -7.50 7.91 17.10
CA ALA A 221 -7.95 9.18 17.67
C ALA A 221 -6.79 10.04 18.21
N THR A 222 -5.79 9.42 18.84
CA THR A 222 -4.56 10.11 19.28
C THR A 222 -3.79 10.68 18.10
N ALA A 223 -3.66 9.93 17.00
CA ALA A 223 -3.01 10.40 15.78
C ALA A 223 -3.77 11.59 15.14
N ASP A 224 -5.11 11.54 15.09
CA ASP A 224 -5.92 12.68 14.63
C ASP A 224 -5.74 13.91 15.51
N ALA A 225 -5.76 13.73 16.84
CA ALA A 225 -5.60 14.82 17.78
C ALA A 225 -4.23 15.48 17.60
N ALA A 226 -3.14 14.70 17.56
CA ALA A 226 -1.80 15.21 17.32
C ALA A 226 -1.70 15.97 15.99
N ARG A 227 -2.30 15.44 14.93
CA ARG A 227 -2.38 16.08 13.62
C ARG A 227 -3.10 17.43 13.69
N ALA A 228 -4.29 17.46 14.28
CA ALA A 228 -5.15 18.64 14.33
C ALA A 228 -4.63 19.73 15.27
N THR A 229 -3.95 19.38 16.36
CA THR A 229 -3.54 20.36 17.38
C THR A 229 -2.08 20.75 17.27
N VAL A 230 -1.17 19.78 17.05
CA VAL A 230 0.27 20.04 17.11
C VAL A 230 0.82 20.32 15.72
N VAL A 231 0.57 19.44 14.75
CA VAL A 231 1.11 19.60 13.40
C VAL A 231 0.49 20.81 12.72
N ALA A 232 -0.84 20.96 12.76
CA ALA A 232 -1.51 22.11 12.15
C ALA A 232 -1.06 23.46 12.76
N ALA A 233 -0.88 23.53 14.09
CA ALA A 233 -0.40 24.73 14.76
C ALA A 233 1.05 25.06 14.38
N PHE A 234 1.91 24.05 14.33
CA PHE A 234 3.29 24.19 13.88
C PHE A 234 3.37 24.68 12.43
N THR A 235 2.67 24.02 11.50
CA THR A 235 2.61 24.42 10.09
C THR A 235 2.09 25.86 9.93
N ALA A 236 1.06 26.25 10.69
CA ALA A 236 0.54 27.61 10.66
C ALA A 236 1.53 28.65 11.21
N SER A 237 2.31 28.31 12.23
CA SER A 237 3.37 29.16 12.77
C SER A 237 4.48 29.38 11.73
N VAL A 238 5.00 28.30 11.13
CA VAL A 238 6.04 28.35 10.09
C VAL A 238 5.59 29.17 8.88
N ARG A 239 4.33 29.00 8.43
CA ARG A 239 3.74 29.80 7.34
C ARG A 239 3.73 31.28 7.63
N ARG A 240 3.33 31.67 8.85
CA ARG A 240 3.34 33.08 9.28
C ARG A 240 4.76 33.62 9.32
N TYR A 241 5.71 32.83 9.80
CA TYR A 241 7.12 33.20 9.88
C TYR A 241 7.73 33.45 8.50
N ARG A 242 7.49 32.53 7.56
CA ARG A 242 7.91 32.66 6.16
C ARG A 242 7.30 33.88 5.47
N ALA A 243 6.01 34.13 5.71
CA ALA A 243 5.32 35.29 5.16
C ALA A 243 5.91 36.62 5.66
N ALA A 244 6.31 36.70 6.94
CA ALA A 244 6.95 37.88 7.50
C ALA A 244 8.29 38.20 6.80
N GLY A 245 9.15 37.19 6.58
CA GLY A 245 10.42 37.36 5.85
C GLY A 245 10.25 37.76 4.39
N SER A 246 9.17 37.30 3.74
CA SER A 246 8.85 37.66 2.35
C SER A 246 8.25 39.06 2.19
N SER A 247 7.79 39.67 3.28
CA SER A 247 7.12 40.99 3.30
C SER A 247 8.04 42.16 3.67
N LEU A 248 9.26 41.88 4.13
CA LEU A 248 10.25 42.89 4.48
C LEU A 248 11.12 43.21 3.24
N PRO A 249 11.37 44.50 2.94
CA PRO A 249 12.33 44.86 1.89
C PRO A 249 13.71 44.31 2.25
N PRO A 250 14.52 43.90 1.25
CA PRO A 250 15.87 43.42 1.52
C PRO A 250 16.61 44.48 2.32
N ALA A 251 17.11 44.09 3.50
CA ALA A 251 17.91 44.98 4.33
C ALA A 251 19.08 45.50 3.48
N ALA A 252 19.16 46.82 3.33
CA ALA A 252 20.28 47.46 2.67
C ALA A 252 21.57 47.01 3.38
N GLN A 253 22.40 46.23 2.67
CA GLN A 253 23.69 45.80 3.18
C GLN A 253 24.60 47.04 3.35
N PRO A 254 25.38 47.13 4.44
CA PRO A 254 26.33 48.23 4.65
C PRO A 254 27.50 48.21 3.66
#